data_AF-A0A099SZN3-F1
#
_entry.id   AF-A0A099SZN3-F1
#
_cell.length_a   1.000
_cell.length_b   1.000
_cell.length_c   1.000
_cell.angle_alpha   90.00
_cell.angle_beta   90.00
_cell.angle_gamma   90.00
#
_symmetry.space_group_name_H-M   'P 1'
#
loop_
_entity.id
_entity.type
_entity.pdbx_description
1 polymer ?
#
loop_
_entity_poly.entity_id
_entity_poly.type
_entity_poly.pdbx_seq_one_letter_code
_entity_poly.pdbx_strand_id
1 'polypeptide(L)'
;MGGPKLSKTSPAQEEFEGKVLADSRIYEKANFFVGIPIGIVLGKIFSKYESVFTIRTQKGLVIVVYPGICLVSMDDTVRVFGTWYDGKNLGIKGSFIRAERVVDESSDLCSH
;
A
#
# COMPACT_ATOMS: atom_id res chain seq x y z
N MET A 1 -4.78 -31.47 -27.13
CA MET A 1 -4.88 -30.02 -27.40
C MET A 1 -4.76 -29.29 -26.07
N GLY A 2 -3.56 -28.84 -25.73
CA GLY A 2 -3.31 -28.05 -24.52
C GLY A 2 -3.46 -26.57 -24.87
N GLY A 3 -4.53 -25.94 -24.41
CA GLY A 3 -4.61 -24.47 -24.41
C GLY A 3 -3.64 -23.91 -23.36
N PRO A 4 -2.99 -22.76 -23.60
CA PRO A 4 -2.20 -22.12 -22.57
C PRO A 4 -3.10 -21.78 -21.39
N LYS A 5 -2.85 -22.46 -20.26
CA LYS A 5 -3.39 -22.08 -18.95
C LYS A 5 -2.96 -20.63 -18.73
N LEU A 6 -3.93 -19.74 -18.62
CA LEU A 6 -3.72 -18.37 -18.15
C LEU A 6 -3.10 -18.48 -16.76
N SER A 7 -1.77 -18.36 -16.67
CA SER A 7 -1.08 -18.28 -15.41
C SER A 7 -1.53 -17.00 -14.74
N LYS A 8 -2.46 -17.11 -13.79
CA LYS A 8 -2.62 -16.09 -12.75
C LYS A 8 -1.28 -15.97 -12.05
N THR A 9 -0.39 -15.13 -12.56
CA THR A 9 0.74 -14.62 -11.80
C THR A 9 0.11 -13.79 -10.71
N SER A 10 -0.13 -14.40 -9.55
CA SER A 10 -0.36 -13.67 -8.32
C SER A 10 0.78 -12.66 -8.21
N PRO A 11 0.48 -11.36 -8.07
CA PRO A 11 1.53 -10.37 -7.96
C PRO A 11 2.39 -10.76 -6.74
N ALA A 12 3.70 -10.81 -6.95
CA ALA A 12 4.61 -11.36 -5.96
C ALA A 12 4.54 -10.50 -4.68
N GLN A 13 4.26 -11.15 -3.56
CA GLN A 13 4.40 -10.51 -2.26
C GLN A 13 5.88 -10.27 -2.00
N GLU A 14 6.23 -9.04 -1.62
CA GLU A 14 7.58 -8.66 -1.24
C GLU A 14 7.61 -8.16 0.20
N GLU A 15 8.76 -8.39 0.83
CA GLU A 15 9.15 -7.83 2.12
C GLU A 15 10.36 -6.93 1.91
N PHE A 16 10.33 -5.72 2.45
CA PHE A 16 11.49 -4.84 2.48
C PHE A 16 11.43 -3.82 3.61
N GLU A 17 12.62 -3.31 3.95
CA GLU A 17 12.81 -2.28 4.97
C GLU A 17 12.98 -0.89 4.32
N GLY A 18 12.49 0.14 5.00
CA GLY A 18 12.72 1.52 4.62
C GLY A 18 12.52 2.49 5.77
N LYS A 19 13.11 3.68 5.63
CA LYS A 19 12.97 4.78 6.57
C LYS A 19 11.80 5.69 6.17
N VAL A 20 10.91 5.98 7.09
CA VAL A 20 9.77 6.87 6.88
C VAL A 20 10.24 8.31 6.68
N LEU A 21 9.74 8.96 5.64
CA LEU A 21 10.14 10.33 5.27
C LEU A 21 9.23 11.42 5.82
N ALA A 22 8.02 11.05 6.23
CA ALA A 22 7.03 11.94 6.82
C ALA A 22 5.97 11.10 7.54
N ASP A 23 5.34 11.71 8.54
CA ASP A 23 4.26 11.10 9.30
C ASP A 23 3.15 10.54 8.38
N SER A 24 2.53 9.45 8.80
CA SER A 24 1.47 8.83 8.02
C SER A 24 0.23 9.72 7.90
N ARG A 25 -0.37 9.69 6.71
CA ARG A 25 -1.64 10.36 6.43
C ARG A 25 -2.75 9.34 6.37
N ILE A 26 -3.77 9.51 7.20
CA ILE A 26 -4.93 8.63 7.26
C ILE A 26 -6.09 9.27 6.51
N TYR A 27 -6.65 8.54 5.56
CA TYR A 27 -7.78 8.94 4.75
C TYR A 27 -8.99 8.06 5.04
N GLU A 28 -10.18 8.63 5.11
CA GLU A 28 -11.42 7.87 5.11
C GLU A 28 -11.74 7.41 3.68
N LYS A 29 -11.94 6.11 3.49
CA LYS A 29 -12.31 5.51 2.22
C LYS A 29 -13.76 5.85 1.92
N ALA A 30 -13.99 6.74 0.97
CA ALA A 30 -15.35 7.06 0.56
C ALA A 30 -15.98 5.85 -0.12
N ASN A 31 -17.03 5.31 0.51
CA ASN A 31 -17.72 4.11 0.01
C ASN A 31 -18.61 4.38 -1.21
N PHE A 32 -18.81 5.63 -1.62
CA PHE A 32 -19.61 5.99 -2.78
C PHE A 32 -19.33 7.43 -3.21
N PHE A 33 -18.94 7.65 -4.46
CA PHE A 33 -18.97 8.97 -5.09
C PHE A 33 -19.79 8.88 -6.39
N VAL A 34 -21.01 9.44 -6.35
CA VAL A 34 -21.72 9.84 -7.57
C VAL A 34 -21.11 11.17 -8.00
N GLY A 35 -20.33 11.19 -9.09
CA GLY A 35 -19.94 12.45 -9.75
C GLY A 35 -18.55 12.54 -10.38
N ILE A 36 -17.62 11.61 -10.16
CA ILE A 36 -16.28 11.62 -10.81
C ILE A 36 -15.90 10.18 -11.17
N PRO A 37 -15.41 9.88 -12.39
CA PRO A 37 -15.10 8.51 -12.81
C PRO A 37 -13.77 8.07 -12.20
N ILE A 38 -13.78 7.72 -10.91
CA ILE A 38 -12.65 7.07 -10.26
C ILE A 38 -13.08 5.62 -10.04
N GLY A 39 -12.50 4.72 -10.84
CA GLY A 39 -12.90 3.32 -10.94
C GLY A 39 -12.88 2.59 -9.61
N ILE A 40 -13.96 1.87 -9.33
CA ILE A 40 -14.13 1.00 -8.16
C ILE A 40 -13.40 -0.32 -8.43
N VAL A 41 -12.44 -0.67 -7.58
CA VAL A 41 -11.87 -2.03 -7.55
C VAL A 41 -12.74 -2.89 -6.63
N LEU A 42 -13.61 -3.73 -7.21
CA LEU A 42 -14.32 -4.79 -6.50
C LEU A 42 -13.33 -5.90 -6.11
N GLY A 43 -12.93 -5.91 -4.84
CA GLY A 43 -12.23 -7.02 -4.21
C GLY A 43 -12.35 -6.88 -2.70
N LYS A 44 -13.08 -7.81 -2.07
CA LYS A 44 -13.23 -7.94 -0.61
C LYS A 44 -11.88 -7.69 0.09
N ILE A 45 -11.82 -6.69 1.00
CA ILE A 45 -11.21 -6.73 2.35
C ILE A 45 -10.82 -5.32 2.86
N PHE A 46 -11.48 -4.94 3.96
CA PHE A 46 -11.03 -4.25 5.19
C PHE A 46 -10.53 -2.78 5.22
N SER A 47 -10.89 -2.20 6.37
CA SER A 47 -10.75 -0.84 6.93
C SER A 47 -11.47 0.33 6.22
N LYS A 48 -12.21 1.11 7.03
CA LYS A 48 -12.79 2.41 6.68
C LYS A 48 -11.70 3.45 6.35
N TYR A 49 -10.47 3.16 6.77
CA TYR A 49 -9.35 4.07 6.68
C TYR A 49 -8.22 3.48 5.82
N GLU A 50 -7.49 4.36 5.15
CA GLU A 50 -6.25 4.02 4.46
C GLU A 50 -5.13 4.92 4.97
N SER A 51 -4.03 4.31 5.40
CA SER A 51 -2.82 5.03 5.81
C SER A 51 -1.84 5.08 4.64
N VAL A 52 -1.38 6.28 4.29
CA VAL A 52 -0.42 6.51 3.21
C VAL A 52 0.80 7.23 3.76
N PHE A 53 1.97 6.70 3.44
CA PHE A 53 3.25 7.31 3.79
C PHE A 53 4.30 6.97 2.75
N THR A 54 5.40 7.71 2.77
CA THR A 54 6.54 7.49 1.86
C THR A 54 7.72 6.99 2.66
N ILE A 55 8.37 5.95 2.16
CA ILE A 55 9.61 5.43 2.73
C ILE A 55 10.77 5.54 1.74
N ARG A 56 11.97 5.69 2.29
CA ARG A 56 13.23 5.59 1.55
C ARG A 56 13.81 4.20 1.76
N THR A 57 13.91 3.44 0.68
CA THR A 57 14.58 2.14 0.63
C THR A 57 15.97 2.29 -0.01
N GLN A 58 16.75 1.21 -0.01
CA GLN A 58 18.00 1.17 -0.77
C GLN A 58 17.81 1.36 -2.29
N LYS A 59 16.62 1.02 -2.82
CA LYS A 59 16.29 1.09 -4.26
C LYS A 59 15.67 2.44 -4.65
N GLY A 60 15.36 3.30 -3.68
CA GLY A 60 14.73 4.60 -3.91
C GLY A 60 13.49 4.84 -3.05
N LEU A 61 12.67 5.81 -3.47
CA LEU A 61 11.46 6.21 -2.77
C LEU A 61 10.29 5.30 -3.12
N VAL A 62 9.53 4.91 -2.10
CA VAL A 62 8.39 4.02 -2.23
C VAL A 62 7.19 4.62 -1.51
N ILE A 63 6.05 4.67 -2.19
CA ILE A 63 4.77 5.02 -1.59
C ILE A 63 4.14 3.75 -1.05
N VAL A 64 3.77 3.76 0.23
CA VAL A 64 3.12 2.67 0.94
C VAL A 64 1.66 3.03 1.17
N VAL A 65 0.76 2.13 0.79
CA VAL A 65 -0.68 2.24 1.04
C VAL A 65 -1.12 1.07 1.90
N TYR A 66 -1.53 1.33 3.14
CA TYR A 66 -1.97 0.31 4.10
C TYR A 66 -3.49 0.42 4.33
N PRO A 67 -4.27 -0.67 4.15
CA PRO A 67 -5.71 -0.70 4.40
C PRO A 67 -5.95 -0.82 5.91
N GLY A 68 -5.92 0.32 6.61
CA GLY A 68 -5.97 0.36 8.06
C GLY A 68 -5.48 1.68 8.62
N ILE A 69 -5.49 1.78 9.95
CA ILE A 69 -4.78 2.84 10.68
C ILE A 69 -3.39 2.31 10.98
N CYS A 70 -2.37 3.00 10.48
CA CYS A 70 -0.97 2.71 10.74
C CYS A 70 -0.28 4.04 11.02
N LEU A 71 0.06 4.24 12.29
CA LEU A 71 0.72 5.44 12.78
C LEU A 71 2.23 5.20 12.70
N VAL A 72 2.88 5.93 11.80
CA VAL A 72 4.34 5.97 11.70
C VAL A 72 4.76 7.43 11.65
N SER A 73 5.88 7.73 12.29
CA SER A 73 6.46 9.06 12.40
C SER A 73 7.63 9.20 11.42
N MET A 74 7.97 10.44 11.10
CA MET A 74 9.22 10.74 10.40
C MET A 74 10.41 10.06 11.10
N ASP A 75 11.31 9.49 10.30
CA ASP A 75 12.51 8.78 10.70
C ASP A 75 12.33 7.37 11.30
N ASP A 76 11.10 6.88 11.46
CA ASP A 76 10.85 5.48 11.86
C ASP A 76 11.41 4.51 10.81
N THR A 77 11.96 3.39 11.27
CA THR A 77 12.36 2.27 10.41
C THR A 77 11.25 1.23 10.40
N VAL A 78 10.73 0.94 9.21
CA VAL A 78 9.60 0.02 9.04
C VAL A 78 9.94 -1.10 8.07
N ARG A 79 9.42 -2.29 8.35
CA ARG A 79 9.36 -3.41 7.42
C ARG A 79 7.96 -3.51 6.83
N VAL A 80 7.88 -3.49 5.51
CA VAL A 80 6.63 -3.52 4.75
C VAL A 80 6.51 -4.86 4.04
N PHE A 81 5.38 -5.51 4.23
CA PHE A 81 4.99 -6.73 3.54
C PHE A 81 3.80 -6.41 2.65
N GLY A 82 3.90 -6.64 1.35
CA GLY A 82 2.81 -6.30 0.46
C GLY A 82 3.05 -6.58 -1.00
N THR A 83 2.18 -6.03 -1.81
CA THR A 83 2.11 -6.29 -3.25
C THR A 83 2.33 -5.01 -4.04
N TRP A 84 3.18 -5.05 -5.07
CA TRP A 84 3.41 -3.92 -5.96
C TRP A 84 2.28 -3.69 -6.96
N TYR A 85 1.96 -2.42 -7.19
CA TYR A 85 0.98 -1.97 -8.16
C TYR A 85 1.52 -0.80 -8.99
N ASP A 86 1.08 -0.72 -10.25
CA ASP A 86 1.34 0.44 -11.10
C ASP A 86 0.47 1.63 -10.64
N GLY A 87 1.14 2.75 -10.33
CA GLY A 87 0.49 3.98 -9.89
C GLY A 87 -0.16 4.80 -10.99
N LYS A 88 0.08 4.49 -12.27
CA LYS A 88 -0.39 5.29 -13.42
C LYS A 88 -1.90 5.51 -13.42
N ASN A 89 -2.68 4.49 -13.03
CA ASN A 89 -4.14 4.58 -12.98
C ASN A 89 -4.67 5.40 -11.79
N LEU A 90 -3.81 5.77 -10.85
CA LEU A 90 -4.12 6.57 -9.66
C LEU A 90 -3.45 7.95 -9.68
N GLY A 91 -2.84 8.34 -10.80
CA GLY A 91 -2.10 9.60 -10.92
C GLY A 91 -0.77 9.62 -10.15
N ILE A 92 -0.29 8.46 -9.69
CA ILE A 92 1.00 8.32 -9.03
C ILE A 92 2.07 8.03 -10.10
N LYS A 93 3.15 8.80 -10.10
CA LYS A 93 4.29 8.56 -10.98
C LYS A 93 5.15 7.42 -10.41
N GLY A 94 5.11 6.26 -11.06
CA GLY A 94 5.85 5.06 -10.66
C GLY A 94 4.96 4.02 -9.98
N SER A 95 5.58 3.05 -9.31
CA SER A 95 4.87 1.98 -8.59
C SER A 95 4.63 2.37 -7.13
N PHE A 96 3.58 1.81 -6.53
CA PHE A 96 3.34 1.86 -5.09
C PHE A 96 3.18 0.44 -4.55
N ILE A 97 3.39 0.27 -3.25
CA ILE A 97 3.09 -1.00 -2.58
C ILE A 97 1.78 -0.87 -1.82
N ARG A 98 0.90 -1.85 -2.01
CA ARG A 98 -0.24 -2.06 -1.12
C ARG A 98 0.23 -3.00 -0.01
N ALA A 99 0.40 -2.46 1.18
CA ALA A 99 0.86 -3.19 2.34
C ALA A 99 -0.26 -4.07 2.92
N GLU A 100 0.07 -5.30 3.26
CA GLU A 100 -0.78 -6.20 4.03
C GLU A 100 -0.40 -6.17 5.51
N ARG A 101 0.90 -5.93 5.78
CA ARG A 101 1.47 -5.77 7.13
C ARG A 101 2.58 -4.73 7.09
N VAL A 102 2.61 -3.89 8.12
CA VAL A 102 3.71 -2.96 8.40
C VAL A 102 4.16 -3.25 9.83
N VAL A 103 5.46 -3.46 10.02
CA VAL A 103 6.09 -3.61 11.33
C VAL A 103 7.00 -2.43 11.51
N ASP A 104 6.72 -1.62 12.52
CA ASP A 104 7.63 -0.58 12.97
C ASP A 104 8.59 -1.20 13.99
N GLU A 105 9.89 -1.01 13.78
CA GLU A 105 10.90 -1.52 14.70
C GLU A 105 10.95 -0.74 16.03
N SER A 106 10.28 0.42 16.09
CA SER A 106 10.20 1.27 17.27
C SER A 106 8.90 1.08 18.09
N SER A 107 7.80 0.61 17.50
CA SER A 107 6.53 0.35 18.21
C SER A 107 5.44 -0.38 17.39
N ASP A 108 4.72 -1.33 18.00
CA ASP A 108 3.61 -2.10 17.38
C ASP A 108 2.30 -1.28 17.19
N LEU A 109 2.28 -0.26 16.32
CA LEU A 109 1.15 0.69 16.19
C LEU A 109 0.23 0.53 14.96
N CYS A 110 0.36 -0.54 14.16
CA CYS A 110 -0.48 -0.74 12.97
C CYS A 110 -1.57 -1.80 13.22
N SER A 111 -2.84 -1.40 13.11
CA SER A 111 -4.02 -2.25 13.36
C SER A 111 -4.87 -2.45 12.10
N HIS A 112 -5.29 -3.69 11.85
CA HIS A 112 -6.21 -4.10 10.77
C HIS A 112 -7.67 -3.77 11.07
#